data_AF-A0A1G0LDH6-F1
#
_entry.id   AF-A0A1G0LDH6-F1
#
_cell.length_a   1.000
_cell.length_b   1.000
_cell.length_c   1.000
_cell.angle_alpha   90.00
_cell.angle_beta   90.00
_cell.angle_gamma   90.00
#
_symmetry.space_group_name_H-M   'P 1'
#
loop_
_entity.id
_entity.type
_entity.pdbx_description
1 polymer ?
#
loop_
_entity_poly.entity_id
_entity_poly.type
_entity_poly.pdbx_seq_one_letter_code
_entity_poly.pdbx_strand_id
1 'polypeptide(L)'
;MSNSLTPWEVRNKYYQSIQLGADVRTQTEVISRQSQLLIESQVNTSNSIILSQDKVAKGILELGYGIDSVSQGMDKLGAAFEWGISEVVWQIEQNRELLADIIEILQAPLNTQAKERKKRAVDAYCNNWIDEAEEEFLESEKLNKFDFTIHISLGIIYLFKIKNKSKALEYFDKAIRYATPKSPYHASYALLHKGVIKYSDGLFNDAVQCTREAISLSPEFAEAHYQNSLYNAKIENFIESMKSLEKSILLDRKYCIKAVNDKEFCSINADIIKVIENLTQQNNLENVASFGELNIMKEGIEHIVKPVTKLSSLFEEYGLSNDFDNINKAINSMAHFDSLDAKKMIVDAKSKMRKLIVNLEKQMSDDSAKLNSSIETDKSKHETAIYVSSHRYRKLFTTAGGILGICVGFSSCKDAVRDNYRDGPIVGPIAFIVLTILGIYISKWVSKLIFRGTYYDSNKIKDNKILVRSIEKLKDDIAIFKKSYFE
;
A
#
# COMPACT_ATOMS: atom_id res chain seq x y z
N MET A 1 18.95 -50.40 -18.19
CA MET A 1 19.15 -49.04 -17.64
C MET A 1 18.05 -48.17 -18.22
N SER A 2 17.09 -47.74 -17.40
CA SER A 2 15.95 -46.97 -17.90
C SER A 2 16.40 -45.59 -18.32
N ASN A 3 16.30 -45.28 -19.62
CA ASN A 3 16.34 -43.93 -20.19
C ASN A 3 15.10 -43.11 -19.77
N SER A 4 14.79 -43.06 -18.47
CA SER A 4 13.83 -42.10 -17.95
C SER A 4 14.57 -40.79 -17.76
N LEU A 5 14.19 -39.77 -18.54
CA LEU A 5 14.60 -38.39 -18.34
C LEU A 5 14.51 -38.04 -16.85
N THR A 6 15.53 -37.37 -16.33
CA THR A 6 15.58 -36.94 -14.94
C THR A 6 14.47 -35.92 -14.64
N PRO A 7 14.02 -35.73 -13.39
CA PRO A 7 12.87 -34.87 -13.09
C PRO A 7 12.97 -33.42 -13.58
N TRP A 8 14.16 -32.85 -13.77
CA TRP A 8 14.33 -31.53 -14.39
C TRP A 8 14.28 -31.57 -15.92
N GLU A 9 14.70 -32.67 -16.55
CA GLU A 9 14.59 -32.89 -17.99
C GLU A 9 13.14 -33.10 -18.45
N VAL A 10 12.30 -33.71 -17.61
CA VAL A 10 10.86 -33.90 -17.87
C VAL A 10 10.07 -32.59 -17.72
N ARG A 11 10.53 -31.67 -16.85
CA ARG A 11 9.88 -30.39 -16.54
C ARG A 11 10.15 -29.27 -17.55
N ASN A 12 10.97 -29.53 -18.58
CA ASN A 12 11.39 -28.55 -19.59
C ASN A 12 10.31 -28.21 -20.66
N LYS A 13 9.02 -28.40 -20.32
CA LYS A 13 7.87 -28.15 -21.22
C LYS A 13 7.41 -26.69 -21.19
N TYR A 14 7.68 -26.00 -20.08
CA TYR A 14 7.40 -24.57 -19.92
C TYR A 14 8.68 -23.78 -20.26
N TYR A 15 8.55 -22.51 -20.65
CA TYR A 15 9.67 -21.60 -20.95
C TYR A 15 10.42 -21.79 -22.29
N GLN A 16 9.93 -22.68 -23.17
CA GLN A 16 10.53 -22.90 -24.51
C GLN A 16 10.42 -21.71 -25.48
N SER A 17 9.50 -20.76 -25.22
CA SER A 17 9.16 -19.65 -26.12
C SER A 17 9.75 -18.30 -25.73
N ILE A 18 10.65 -18.26 -24.73
CA ILE A 18 11.29 -17.01 -24.32
C ILE A 18 12.31 -16.62 -25.39
N GLN A 19 12.05 -15.53 -26.11
CA GLN A 19 13.00 -14.95 -27.06
C GLN A 19 14.00 -14.07 -26.31
N LEU A 20 15.26 -14.46 -26.42
CA LEU A 20 16.38 -13.90 -25.72
C LEU A 20 16.94 -12.69 -26.50
N GLY A 21 17.43 -11.67 -25.79
CA GLY A 21 17.76 -10.34 -26.36
C GLY A 21 16.58 -9.36 -26.51
N ALA A 22 15.36 -9.78 -26.17
CA ALA A 22 14.22 -8.87 -26.02
C ALA A 22 14.36 -8.01 -24.76
N ASP A 23 13.69 -6.85 -24.75
CA ASP A 23 13.62 -5.94 -23.61
C ASP A 23 13.29 -6.67 -22.28
N VAL A 24 14.00 -6.32 -21.20
CA VAL A 24 13.93 -6.99 -19.88
C VAL A 24 12.48 -7.07 -19.39
N ARG A 25 11.68 -6.03 -19.65
CA ARG A 25 10.27 -6.02 -19.29
C ARG A 25 9.48 -7.07 -20.08
N THR A 26 9.74 -7.21 -21.38
CA THR A 26 9.09 -8.21 -22.25
C THR A 26 9.41 -9.64 -21.80
N GLN A 27 10.68 -9.93 -21.47
CA GLN A 27 11.08 -11.24 -20.96
C GLN A 27 10.44 -11.52 -19.60
N THR A 28 10.43 -10.52 -18.71
CA THR A 28 9.80 -10.62 -17.39
C THR A 28 8.29 -10.90 -17.51
N GLU A 29 7.61 -10.27 -18.47
CA GLU A 29 6.19 -10.49 -18.73
C GLU A 29 5.91 -11.93 -19.21
N VAL A 30 6.75 -12.49 -20.10
CA VAL A 30 6.61 -13.88 -20.55
C VAL A 30 6.85 -14.87 -19.41
N ILE A 31 7.87 -14.64 -18.57
CA ILE A 31 8.16 -15.48 -17.40
C ILE A 31 7.01 -15.43 -16.42
N SER A 32 6.55 -14.23 -16.08
CA SER A 32 5.40 -14.05 -15.19
C SER A 32 4.20 -14.84 -15.70
N ARG A 33 3.91 -14.74 -17.00
CA ARG A 33 2.80 -15.48 -17.62
C ARG A 33 3.00 -17.00 -17.55
N GLN A 34 4.20 -17.51 -17.82
CA GLN A 34 4.46 -18.95 -17.82
C GLN A 34 4.55 -19.54 -16.41
N SER A 35 5.10 -18.80 -15.44
CA SER A 35 5.05 -19.15 -14.02
C SER A 35 3.62 -19.17 -13.51
N GLN A 36 2.79 -18.22 -13.95
CA GLN A 36 1.36 -18.23 -13.67
C GLN A 36 0.68 -19.47 -14.25
N LEU A 37 0.91 -19.81 -15.52
CA LEU A 37 0.35 -21.04 -16.13
C LEU A 37 0.77 -22.32 -15.40
N LEU A 38 2.02 -22.39 -14.93
CA LEU A 38 2.50 -23.52 -14.14
C LEU A 38 1.75 -23.62 -12.81
N ILE A 39 1.66 -22.51 -12.07
CA ILE A 39 0.92 -22.44 -10.80
C ILE A 39 -0.55 -22.80 -11.03
N GLU A 40 -1.20 -22.27 -12.07
CA GLU A 40 -2.59 -22.58 -12.43
C GLU A 40 -2.78 -24.08 -12.67
N SER A 41 -1.83 -24.75 -13.34
CA SER A 41 -1.89 -26.20 -13.54
C SER A 41 -1.84 -26.99 -12.22
N GLN A 42 -1.10 -26.49 -11.22
CA GLN A 42 -0.98 -27.09 -9.88
C GLN A 42 -2.16 -26.72 -8.96
N VAL A 43 -2.75 -25.53 -9.16
CA VAL A 43 -3.93 -25.03 -8.45
C VAL A 43 -5.15 -25.89 -8.76
N ASN A 44 -5.33 -26.29 -10.02
CA ASN A 44 -6.46 -27.13 -10.43
C ASN A 44 -6.47 -28.51 -9.75
N THR A 45 -5.31 -29.00 -9.28
CA THR A 45 -5.17 -30.24 -8.52
C THR A 45 -5.05 -30.02 -7.01
N SER A 46 -5.08 -28.76 -6.54
CA SER A 46 -4.87 -28.42 -5.14
C SER A 46 -6.07 -28.74 -4.26
N ASN A 47 -5.79 -29.13 -3.01
CA ASN A 47 -6.79 -29.45 -2.01
C ASN A 47 -7.58 -28.21 -1.58
N SER A 48 -8.88 -28.36 -1.28
CA SER A 48 -9.77 -27.28 -0.82
C SER A 48 -9.30 -26.61 0.47
N ILE A 49 -8.50 -27.32 1.28
CA ILE A 49 -7.85 -26.78 2.47
C ILE A 49 -6.86 -25.66 2.12
N ILE A 50 -6.21 -25.75 0.95
CA ILE A 50 -5.25 -24.74 0.49
C ILE A 50 -5.99 -23.61 -0.23
N LEU A 51 -6.88 -23.94 -1.17
CA LEU A 51 -7.57 -22.99 -2.06
C LEU A 51 -9.08 -23.24 -2.09
N SER A 52 -9.89 -22.18 -1.93
CA SER A 52 -11.35 -22.28 -2.06
C SER A 52 -11.81 -22.42 -3.52
N GLN A 53 -13.00 -22.98 -3.74
CA GLN A 53 -13.55 -23.23 -5.08
C GLN A 53 -13.73 -21.95 -5.91
N ASP A 54 -14.21 -20.87 -5.30
CA ASP A 54 -14.32 -19.55 -5.93
C ASP A 54 -12.98 -19.07 -6.47
N LYS A 55 -11.93 -19.39 -5.73
CA LYS A 55 -10.56 -19.02 -6.04
C LYS A 55 -10.04 -19.86 -7.20
N VAL A 56 -10.19 -21.19 -7.14
CA VAL A 56 -9.89 -22.08 -8.27
C VAL A 56 -10.61 -21.62 -9.55
N ALA A 57 -11.90 -21.27 -9.46
CA ALA A 57 -12.70 -20.79 -10.59
C ALA A 57 -12.25 -19.42 -11.12
N LYS A 58 -11.79 -18.52 -10.24
CA LYS A 58 -11.20 -17.24 -10.62
C LYS A 58 -9.76 -17.37 -11.14
N GLY A 59 -9.18 -18.57 -11.14
CA GLY A 59 -7.82 -18.83 -11.64
C GLY A 59 -6.72 -18.12 -10.84
N ILE A 60 -6.91 -17.93 -9.53
CA ILE A 60 -6.05 -17.12 -8.63
C ILE A 60 -4.56 -17.17 -9.04
N LEU A 61 -3.91 -16.03 -9.26
CA LEU A 61 -3.95 -14.84 -8.40
C LEU A 61 -3.63 -13.57 -9.20
N GLU A 62 -4.19 -12.45 -8.73
CA GLU A 62 -3.45 -11.17 -8.65
C GLU A 62 -2.20 -11.37 -7.78
N LEU A 63 -1.29 -12.24 -8.22
CA LEU A 63 0.01 -12.32 -7.62
C LEU A 63 0.69 -11.07 -8.10
N GLY A 64 1.07 -10.23 -7.14
CA GLY A 64 2.10 -9.24 -7.34
C GLY A 64 3.39 -9.94 -7.77
N TYR A 65 3.45 -10.39 -9.03
CA TYR A 65 4.62 -10.24 -9.86
C TYR A 65 4.76 -8.73 -10.04
N GLY A 66 5.17 -8.06 -8.96
CA GLY A 66 5.72 -6.73 -9.01
C GLY A 66 7.03 -6.88 -9.77
N ILE A 67 6.90 -6.75 -11.10
CA ILE A 67 7.96 -6.69 -12.10
C ILE A 67 9.09 -5.73 -11.66
N ASP A 68 8.79 -4.80 -10.76
CA ASP A 68 9.74 -3.92 -10.08
C ASP A 68 10.91 -4.65 -9.41
N SER A 69 10.83 -5.98 -9.21
CA SER A 69 11.79 -6.70 -8.36
C SER A 69 12.24 -8.10 -8.79
N VAL A 70 11.99 -8.51 -10.04
CA VAL A 70 12.97 -9.40 -10.71
C VAL A 70 14.32 -8.69 -10.81
N SER A 71 14.28 -7.34 -10.80
CA SER A 71 15.43 -6.47 -10.57
C SER A 71 16.06 -6.56 -9.16
N GLN A 72 15.70 -7.50 -8.27
CA GLN A 72 16.28 -7.55 -6.91
C GLN A 72 16.77 -8.94 -6.50
N GLY A 73 16.89 -9.91 -7.42
CA GLY A 73 17.33 -11.27 -7.10
C GLY A 73 16.25 -12.34 -7.32
N MET A 74 16.72 -13.58 -7.40
CA MET A 74 15.96 -14.81 -7.70
C MET A 74 14.87 -15.13 -6.66
N ASP A 75 14.93 -14.49 -5.49
CA ASP A 75 14.11 -14.77 -4.31
C ASP A 75 12.61 -14.58 -4.51
N LYS A 76 12.21 -13.63 -5.38
CA LYS A 76 10.79 -13.30 -5.56
C LYS A 76 10.05 -14.23 -6.51
N LEU A 77 10.76 -15.14 -7.18
CA LEU A 77 10.14 -16.18 -7.99
C LEU A 77 9.60 -17.32 -7.13
N GLY A 78 10.06 -17.44 -5.88
CA GLY A 78 9.41 -18.23 -4.83
C GLY A 78 9.11 -19.67 -5.25
N ALA A 79 7.96 -20.21 -4.84
CA ALA A 79 7.59 -21.60 -5.18
C ALA A 79 7.37 -21.88 -6.68
N ALA A 80 7.38 -20.85 -7.54
CA ALA A 80 7.40 -21.05 -9.00
C ALA A 80 8.78 -21.48 -9.53
N PHE A 81 9.79 -21.49 -8.66
CA PHE A 81 11.16 -21.89 -8.95
C PHE A 81 11.27 -23.40 -9.21
N GLU A 82 10.90 -23.80 -10.41
CA GLU A 82 11.38 -25.05 -10.98
C GLU A 82 12.84 -24.85 -11.41
N TRP A 83 13.72 -25.83 -11.18
CA TRP A 83 15.16 -25.67 -11.45
C TRP A 83 15.50 -25.18 -12.87
N GLY A 84 14.65 -25.50 -13.85
CA GLY A 84 14.77 -24.99 -15.23
C GLY A 84 14.60 -23.47 -15.37
N ILE A 85 13.96 -22.78 -14.42
CA ILE A 85 13.83 -21.31 -14.44
C ILE A 85 15.17 -20.61 -14.13
N SER A 86 16.09 -21.29 -13.44
CA SER A 86 17.39 -20.76 -13.02
C SER A 86 18.16 -20.09 -14.16
N GLU A 87 18.11 -20.70 -15.35
CA GLU A 87 18.70 -20.17 -16.58
C GLU A 87 18.13 -18.80 -16.95
N VAL A 88 16.80 -18.67 -16.91
CA VAL A 88 16.10 -17.46 -17.36
C VAL A 88 16.29 -16.31 -16.36
N VAL A 89 16.28 -16.63 -15.06
CA VAL A 89 16.55 -15.65 -13.99
C VAL A 89 17.97 -15.13 -14.10
N TRP A 90 18.92 -16.03 -14.32
CA TRP A 90 20.31 -15.68 -14.53
C TRP A 90 20.47 -14.71 -15.71
N GLN A 91 19.83 -14.96 -16.86
CA GLN A 91 19.86 -14.05 -18.02
C GLN A 91 19.39 -12.63 -17.67
N ILE A 92 18.33 -12.49 -16.87
CA ILE A 92 17.81 -11.16 -16.45
C ILE A 92 18.80 -10.44 -15.52
N GLU A 93 19.41 -11.15 -14.57
CA GLU A 93 20.43 -10.58 -13.70
C GLU A 93 21.65 -10.08 -14.49
N GLN A 94 22.09 -10.85 -15.50
CA GLN A 94 23.20 -10.43 -16.36
C GLN A 94 22.86 -9.15 -17.15
N ASN A 95 21.63 -9.02 -17.64
CA ASN A 95 21.16 -7.81 -18.32
C ASN A 95 21.11 -6.59 -17.38
N ARG A 96 20.90 -6.80 -16.08
CA ARG A 96 20.82 -5.74 -15.07
C ARG A 96 22.19 -5.26 -14.59
N GLU A 97 23.10 -6.18 -14.27
CA GLU A 97 24.50 -5.84 -13.89
C GLU A 97 25.16 -5.01 -15.00
N LEU A 98 24.90 -5.36 -16.26
CA LEU A 98 25.43 -4.66 -17.43
C LEU A 98 25.04 -3.17 -17.47
N LEU A 99 23.87 -2.78 -16.95
CA LEU A 99 23.38 -1.39 -16.94
C LEU A 99 23.90 -0.59 -15.74
N ALA A 100 24.08 -1.22 -14.58
CA ALA A 100 24.55 -0.56 -13.36
C ALA A 100 26.04 -0.15 -13.44
N ASP A 101 26.84 -0.92 -14.18
CA ASP A 101 28.31 -0.81 -14.15
C ASP A 101 28.90 0.18 -15.16
N ILE A 102 28.11 0.74 -16.09
CA ILE A 102 28.60 1.60 -17.19
C ILE A 102 29.45 2.79 -16.68
N ILE A 103 29.22 3.24 -15.45
CA ILE A 103 29.93 4.37 -14.84
C ILE A 103 31.27 3.95 -14.18
N GLU A 104 31.39 2.73 -13.64
CA GLU A 104 32.63 2.22 -13.04
C GLU A 104 33.64 1.72 -14.10
N ILE A 105 33.11 1.33 -15.28
CA ILE A 105 33.81 0.72 -16.42
C ILE A 105 34.97 1.56 -16.99
N LEU A 106 34.97 2.87 -16.80
CA LEU A 106 35.98 3.76 -17.41
C LEU A 106 37.36 3.74 -16.71
N GLN A 107 37.55 2.99 -15.62
CA GLN A 107 38.75 3.14 -14.77
C GLN A 107 39.70 1.91 -14.65
N ALA A 108 39.41 0.73 -15.23
CA ALA A 108 40.28 -0.47 -15.06
C ALA A 108 40.33 -1.45 -16.28
N PRO A 109 41.37 -1.41 -17.15
CA PRO A 109 41.38 -2.08 -18.47
C PRO A 109 41.21 -3.61 -18.48
N LEU A 110 41.79 -4.34 -17.52
CA LEU A 110 41.69 -5.80 -17.45
C LEU A 110 40.29 -6.25 -17.01
N ASN A 111 39.70 -5.52 -16.06
CA ASN A 111 38.30 -5.73 -15.66
C ASN A 111 37.36 -5.39 -16.82
N THR A 112 37.67 -4.37 -17.61
CA THR A 112 36.91 -4.03 -18.83
C THR A 112 36.91 -5.20 -19.82
N GLN A 113 38.07 -5.80 -20.13
CA GLN A 113 38.13 -6.93 -21.07
C GLN A 113 37.38 -8.17 -20.57
N ALA A 114 37.53 -8.53 -19.29
CA ALA A 114 36.78 -9.64 -18.71
C ALA A 114 35.26 -9.39 -18.82
N LYS A 115 34.79 -8.19 -18.45
CA LYS A 115 33.37 -7.83 -18.54
C LYS A 115 32.85 -7.84 -19.99
N GLU A 116 33.64 -7.37 -20.96
CA GLU A 116 33.27 -7.44 -22.39
C GLU A 116 33.16 -8.88 -22.91
N ARG A 117 34.04 -9.77 -22.46
CA ARG A 117 33.96 -11.22 -22.75
C ARG A 117 32.72 -11.84 -22.12
N LYS A 118 32.49 -11.57 -20.83
CA LYS A 118 31.26 -11.97 -20.12
C LYS A 118 30.00 -11.50 -20.87
N LYS A 119 29.96 -10.25 -21.33
CA LYS A 119 28.84 -9.70 -22.11
C LYS A 119 28.61 -10.48 -23.41
N ARG A 120 29.67 -10.70 -24.20
CA ARG A 120 29.57 -11.52 -25.42
C ARG A 120 29.11 -12.94 -25.13
N ALA A 121 29.56 -13.51 -24.03
CA ALA A 121 29.14 -14.84 -23.59
C ALA A 121 27.64 -14.88 -23.27
N VAL A 122 27.13 -13.84 -22.58
CA VAL A 122 25.70 -13.67 -22.31
C VAL A 122 24.93 -13.48 -23.62
N ASP A 123 25.41 -12.66 -24.56
CA ASP A 123 24.80 -12.44 -25.87
C ASP A 123 24.77 -13.74 -26.70
N ALA A 124 25.87 -14.50 -26.73
CA ALA A 124 25.96 -15.80 -27.40
C ALA A 124 25.00 -16.81 -26.76
N TYR A 125 24.98 -16.86 -25.43
CA TYR A 125 24.05 -17.73 -24.69
C TYR A 125 22.60 -17.37 -24.99
N CYS A 126 22.29 -16.08 -25.04
CA CYS A 126 20.97 -15.57 -25.43
C CYS A 126 20.60 -16.03 -26.85
N ASN A 127 21.54 -16.01 -27.80
CA ASN A 127 21.29 -16.52 -29.15
C ASN A 127 21.29 -18.07 -29.25
N ASN A 128 21.37 -18.78 -28.12
CA ASN A 128 21.49 -20.23 -28.03
C ASN A 128 22.74 -20.79 -28.75
N TRP A 129 23.78 -19.97 -28.86
CA TRP A 129 25.12 -20.33 -29.34
C TRP A 129 25.94 -20.82 -28.15
N ILE A 130 25.67 -22.05 -27.72
CA ILE A 130 26.17 -22.58 -26.43
C ILE A 130 27.69 -22.77 -26.46
N ASP A 131 28.26 -23.18 -27.58
CA ASP A 131 29.70 -23.40 -27.71
C ASP A 131 30.46 -22.06 -27.62
N GLU A 132 29.97 -21.04 -28.33
CA GLU A 132 30.51 -19.68 -28.30
C GLU A 132 30.31 -19.01 -26.94
N ALA A 133 29.17 -19.27 -26.28
CA ALA A 133 28.92 -18.80 -24.93
C ALA A 133 29.91 -19.41 -23.93
N GLU A 134 30.12 -20.73 -23.99
CA GLU A 134 31.11 -21.42 -23.17
C GLU A 134 32.51 -20.83 -23.40
N GLU A 135 32.91 -20.68 -24.67
CA GLU A 135 34.22 -20.11 -25.03
C GLU A 135 34.42 -18.71 -24.43
N GLU A 136 33.47 -17.79 -24.65
CA GLU A 136 33.58 -16.41 -24.17
C GLU A 136 33.55 -16.33 -22.63
N PHE A 137 32.79 -17.20 -21.95
CA PHE A 137 32.83 -17.30 -20.49
C PHE A 137 34.17 -17.82 -19.98
N LEU A 138 34.78 -18.81 -20.64
CA LEU A 138 36.10 -19.34 -20.27
C LEU A 138 37.20 -18.29 -20.50
N GLU A 139 37.14 -17.54 -21.61
CA GLU A 139 38.05 -16.41 -21.84
C GLU A 139 37.86 -15.32 -20.79
N SER A 140 36.62 -15.05 -20.37
CA SER A 140 36.34 -14.13 -19.27
C SER A 140 36.91 -14.61 -17.93
N GLU A 141 36.78 -15.91 -17.61
CA GLU A 141 37.35 -16.52 -16.40
C GLU A 141 38.88 -16.38 -16.37
N LYS A 142 39.56 -16.56 -17.52
CA LYS A 142 41.02 -16.39 -17.63
C LYS A 142 41.46 -14.97 -17.25
N LEU A 143 40.67 -13.97 -17.64
CA LEU A 143 40.95 -12.56 -17.35
C LEU A 143 40.58 -12.17 -15.91
N ASN A 144 39.51 -12.75 -15.36
CA ASN A 144 39.10 -12.54 -13.97
C ASN A 144 38.59 -13.82 -13.30
N LYS A 145 39.52 -14.59 -12.74
CA LYS A 145 39.25 -15.87 -12.06
C LYS A 145 38.50 -15.76 -10.72
N PHE A 146 38.21 -14.56 -10.23
CA PHE A 146 37.57 -14.33 -8.93
C PHE A 146 36.11 -13.89 -9.06
N ASP A 147 35.61 -13.80 -10.29
CA ASP A 147 34.23 -13.48 -10.57
C ASP A 147 33.36 -14.74 -10.38
N PHE A 148 32.72 -14.82 -9.22
CA PHE A 148 31.83 -15.94 -8.90
C PHE A 148 30.59 -15.99 -9.80
N THR A 149 30.18 -14.87 -10.41
CA THR A 149 29.01 -14.84 -11.30
C THR A 149 29.27 -15.62 -12.58
N ILE A 150 30.50 -15.56 -13.12
CA ILE A 150 30.92 -16.38 -14.28
C ILE A 150 30.93 -17.85 -13.91
N HIS A 151 31.43 -18.21 -12.71
CA HIS A 151 31.41 -19.60 -12.28
C HIS A 151 29.98 -20.14 -12.10
N ILE A 152 29.05 -19.35 -11.57
CA ILE A 152 27.62 -19.73 -11.52
C ILE A 152 27.09 -19.94 -12.95
N SER A 153 27.42 -19.02 -13.87
CA SER A 153 27.02 -19.07 -15.28
C SER A 153 27.48 -20.37 -15.96
N LEU A 154 28.79 -20.66 -15.87
CA LEU A 154 29.38 -21.89 -16.40
C LEU A 154 28.78 -23.13 -15.72
N GLY A 155 28.55 -23.10 -14.41
CA GLY A 155 27.88 -24.17 -13.68
C GLY A 155 26.49 -24.49 -14.23
N ILE A 156 25.68 -23.46 -14.49
CA ILE A 156 24.34 -23.58 -15.10
C ILE A 156 24.44 -24.10 -16.54
N ILE A 157 25.35 -23.56 -17.36
CA ILE A 157 25.57 -24.01 -18.75
C ILE A 157 25.94 -25.49 -18.77
N TYR A 158 26.90 -25.90 -17.96
CA TYR A 158 27.33 -27.29 -17.88
C TYR A 158 26.22 -28.21 -17.37
N LEU A 159 25.41 -27.75 -16.41
CA LEU A 159 24.34 -28.56 -15.85
C LEU A 159 23.18 -28.76 -16.83
N PHE A 160 22.67 -27.68 -17.43
CA PHE A 160 21.42 -27.70 -18.18
C PHE A 160 21.59 -27.83 -19.70
N LYS A 161 22.65 -27.24 -20.27
CA LYS A 161 22.87 -27.23 -21.73
C LYS A 161 23.79 -28.35 -22.19
N ILE A 162 24.99 -28.39 -21.63
CA ILE A 162 26.02 -29.37 -22.00
C ILE A 162 25.75 -30.72 -21.31
N LYS A 163 25.03 -30.71 -20.18
CA LYS A 163 24.70 -31.88 -19.35
C LYS A 163 25.93 -32.60 -18.78
N ASN A 164 27.00 -31.85 -18.50
CA ASN A 164 28.20 -32.33 -17.83
C ASN A 164 28.17 -31.98 -16.34
N LYS A 165 27.58 -32.87 -15.53
CA LYS A 165 27.46 -32.68 -14.07
C LYS A 165 28.80 -32.52 -13.36
N SER A 166 29.85 -33.20 -13.81
CA SER A 166 31.18 -33.13 -13.20
C SER A 166 31.79 -31.74 -13.33
N LYS A 167 31.75 -31.17 -14.55
CA LYS A 167 32.19 -29.79 -14.76
C LYS A 167 31.28 -28.79 -14.04
N ALA A 168 29.97 -29.01 -14.04
CA ALA A 168 29.04 -28.16 -13.31
C ALA A 168 29.37 -28.08 -11.82
N LEU A 169 29.67 -29.22 -11.18
CA LEU A 169 30.12 -29.27 -9.79
C LEU A 169 31.41 -28.48 -9.55
N GLU A 170 32.41 -28.63 -10.42
CA GLU A 170 33.66 -27.86 -10.33
C GLU A 170 33.40 -26.35 -10.33
N TYR A 171 32.53 -25.89 -11.24
CA TYR A 171 32.18 -24.48 -11.33
C TYR A 171 31.31 -23.99 -10.17
N PHE A 172 30.38 -24.81 -9.67
CA PHE A 172 29.65 -24.46 -8.45
C PHE A 172 30.58 -24.40 -7.23
N ASP A 173 31.58 -25.27 -7.11
CA ASP A 173 32.58 -25.20 -6.04
C ASP A 173 33.43 -23.93 -6.13
N LYS A 174 33.86 -23.53 -7.34
CA LYS A 174 34.52 -22.23 -7.56
C LYS A 174 33.59 -21.07 -7.18
N ALA A 175 32.32 -21.11 -7.60
CA ALA A 175 31.32 -20.10 -7.26
C ALA A 175 31.16 -19.95 -5.74
N ILE A 176 30.95 -21.05 -5.02
CA ILE A 176 30.80 -21.06 -3.55
C ILE A 176 32.04 -20.45 -2.89
N ARG A 177 33.23 -20.88 -3.32
CA ARG A 177 34.51 -20.39 -2.76
C ARG A 177 34.65 -18.87 -2.89
N TYR A 178 34.35 -18.31 -4.07
CA TYR A 178 34.55 -16.89 -4.34
C TYR A 178 33.36 -16.01 -3.95
N ALA A 179 32.15 -16.57 -3.88
CA ALA A 179 30.95 -15.87 -3.45
C ALA A 179 30.85 -15.77 -1.91
N THR A 180 31.22 -16.80 -1.15
CA THR A 180 31.07 -16.83 0.32
C THR A 180 31.53 -15.53 1.03
N PRO A 181 32.73 -14.97 0.76
CA PRO A 181 33.16 -13.74 1.42
C PRO A 181 32.51 -12.44 0.92
N LYS A 182 31.80 -12.48 -0.23
CA LYS A 182 31.26 -11.29 -0.93
C LYS A 182 29.73 -11.23 -0.94
N SER A 183 29.10 -12.37 -1.12
CA SER A 183 27.66 -12.53 -1.25
C SER A 183 27.25 -13.90 -0.71
N PRO A 184 26.83 -13.96 0.57
CA PRO A 184 26.29 -15.18 1.18
C PRO A 184 25.11 -15.75 0.37
N TYR A 185 24.33 -14.87 -0.24
CA TYR A 185 23.23 -15.23 -1.13
C TYR A 185 23.68 -16.06 -2.34
N HIS A 186 24.62 -15.56 -3.14
CA HIS A 186 25.09 -16.28 -4.33
C HIS A 186 25.83 -17.58 -3.99
N ALA A 187 26.50 -17.62 -2.83
CA ALA A 187 27.07 -18.85 -2.31
C ALA A 187 25.99 -19.87 -1.91
N SER A 188 24.94 -19.42 -1.22
CA SER A 188 23.75 -20.23 -0.90
C SER A 188 23.10 -20.77 -2.18
N TYR A 189 22.93 -19.92 -3.19
CA TYR A 189 22.36 -20.30 -4.48
C TYR A 189 23.19 -21.38 -5.21
N ALA A 190 24.51 -21.21 -5.27
CA ALA A 190 25.40 -22.21 -5.86
C ALA A 190 25.40 -23.54 -5.08
N LEU A 191 25.28 -23.48 -3.73
CA LEU A 191 25.12 -24.67 -2.89
C LEU A 191 23.83 -25.43 -3.20
N LEU A 192 22.72 -24.74 -3.49
CA LEU A 192 21.49 -25.44 -3.86
C LEU A 192 21.64 -26.20 -5.18
N HIS A 193 22.27 -25.61 -6.20
CA HIS A 193 22.56 -26.31 -7.46
C HIS A 193 23.47 -27.52 -7.27
N LYS A 194 24.50 -27.38 -6.43
CA LYS A 194 25.34 -28.51 -6.01
C LYS A 194 24.49 -29.60 -5.34
N GLY A 195 23.57 -29.21 -4.45
CA GLY A 195 22.61 -30.10 -3.79
C GLY A 195 21.73 -30.86 -4.78
N VAL A 196 21.22 -30.19 -5.82
CA VAL A 196 20.42 -30.80 -6.91
C VAL A 196 21.22 -31.86 -7.65
N ILE A 197 22.46 -31.55 -8.01
CA ILE A 197 23.35 -32.51 -8.68
C ILE A 197 23.55 -33.73 -7.77
N LYS A 198 23.91 -33.51 -6.50
CA LYS A 198 24.11 -34.59 -5.51
C LYS A 198 22.87 -35.45 -5.32
N TYR A 199 21.70 -34.84 -5.21
CA TYR A 199 20.42 -35.55 -5.14
C TYR A 199 20.20 -36.43 -6.37
N SER A 200 20.46 -35.88 -7.57
CA SER A 200 20.31 -36.60 -8.82
C SER A 200 21.28 -37.76 -9.02
N ASP A 201 22.43 -37.71 -8.34
CA ASP A 201 23.43 -38.79 -8.33
C ASP A 201 23.16 -39.80 -7.20
N GLY A 202 22.06 -39.66 -6.46
CA GLY A 202 21.68 -40.54 -5.35
C GLY A 202 22.42 -40.27 -4.04
N LEU A 203 23.22 -39.20 -3.98
CA LEU A 203 23.98 -38.79 -2.80
C LEU A 203 23.11 -37.91 -1.89
N PHE A 204 22.02 -38.48 -1.35
CA PHE A 204 21.02 -37.74 -0.58
C PHE A 204 21.60 -37.10 0.71
N ASN A 205 22.49 -37.85 1.39
CA ASN A 205 23.48 -37.37 2.38
C ASN A 205 24.02 -35.97 2.09
N ASP A 206 24.78 -35.91 1.00
CA ASP A 206 25.49 -34.72 0.55
C ASP A 206 24.52 -33.61 0.15
N ALA A 207 23.38 -33.96 -0.45
CA ALA A 207 22.35 -32.99 -0.84
C ALA A 207 21.74 -32.28 0.38
N VAL A 208 21.42 -33.02 1.45
CA VAL A 208 20.97 -32.42 2.72
C VAL A 208 22.06 -31.52 3.31
N GLN A 209 23.32 -31.93 3.26
CA GLN A 209 24.43 -31.09 3.74
C GLN A 209 24.53 -29.77 2.94
N CYS A 210 24.44 -29.83 1.61
CA CYS A 210 24.47 -28.64 0.76
C CYS A 210 23.35 -27.66 1.12
N THR A 211 22.12 -28.15 1.33
CA THR A 211 20.99 -27.29 1.69
C THR A 211 21.09 -26.72 3.10
N ARG A 212 21.67 -27.46 4.06
CA ARG A 212 21.94 -26.93 5.41
C ARG A 212 22.97 -25.79 5.38
N GLU A 213 24.02 -25.94 4.57
CA GLU A 213 25.00 -24.86 4.34
C GLU A 213 24.36 -23.67 3.61
N ALA A 214 23.47 -23.92 2.65
CA ALA A 214 22.74 -22.85 1.97
C ALA A 214 21.86 -22.05 2.95
N ILE A 215 21.14 -22.73 3.85
CA ILE A 215 20.32 -22.09 4.90
C ILE A 215 21.19 -21.29 5.88
N SER A 216 22.37 -21.79 6.26
CA SER A 216 23.24 -21.07 7.19
C SER A 216 23.77 -19.76 6.60
N LEU A 217 24.01 -19.72 5.29
CA LEU A 217 24.42 -18.52 4.57
C LEU A 217 23.26 -17.57 4.27
N SER A 218 22.05 -18.08 4.06
CA SER A 218 20.86 -17.27 3.73
C SER A 218 19.61 -17.84 4.43
N PRO A 219 19.39 -17.51 5.71
CA PRO A 219 18.32 -18.10 6.52
C PRO A 219 16.90 -17.77 6.04
N GLU A 220 16.72 -16.71 5.27
CA GLU A 220 15.43 -16.26 4.76
C GLU A 220 15.21 -16.69 3.29
N PHE A 221 16.10 -17.50 2.72
CA PHE A 221 15.93 -18.03 1.38
C PHE A 221 14.97 -19.23 1.38
N ALA A 222 13.72 -18.99 1.00
CA ALA A 222 12.64 -19.99 1.08
C ALA A 222 12.95 -21.29 0.30
N GLU A 223 13.55 -21.18 -0.89
CA GLU A 223 13.91 -22.35 -1.71
C GLU A 223 14.95 -23.25 -1.01
N ALA A 224 15.87 -22.67 -0.23
CA ALA A 224 16.84 -23.45 0.52
C ALA A 224 16.18 -24.33 1.58
N HIS A 225 15.20 -23.78 2.30
CA HIS A 225 14.37 -24.53 3.25
C HIS A 225 13.51 -25.59 2.56
N TYR A 226 12.91 -25.26 1.42
CA TYR A 226 12.10 -26.20 0.66
C TYR A 226 12.91 -27.41 0.17
N GLN A 227 14.09 -27.17 -0.41
CA GLN A 227 14.97 -28.23 -0.89
C GLN A 227 15.53 -29.06 0.26
N ASN A 228 15.87 -28.43 1.39
CA ASN A 228 16.23 -29.15 2.59
C ASN A 228 15.09 -30.06 3.06
N SER A 229 13.84 -29.58 3.01
CA SER A 229 12.68 -30.39 3.34
C SER A 229 12.52 -31.59 2.41
N LEU A 230 12.59 -31.35 1.10
CA LEU A 230 12.45 -32.38 0.06
C LEU A 230 13.53 -33.47 0.19
N TYR A 231 14.78 -33.08 0.43
CA TYR A 231 15.87 -34.04 0.61
C TYR A 231 15.77 -34.80 1.93
N ASN A 232 15.33 -34.16 3.02
CA ASN A 232 15.07 -34.84 4.29
C ASN A 232 13.89 -35.83 4.18
N ALA A 233 12.82 -35.49 3.46
CA ALA A 233 11.72 -36.42 3.19
C ALA A 233 12.23 -37.65 2.43
N LYS A 234 13.13 -37.45 1.45
CA LYS A 234 13.72 -38.53 0.67
C LYS A 234 14.53 -39.53 1.51
N ILE A 235 15.21 -39.07 2.55
CA ILE A 235 15.96 -39.92 3.49
C ILE A 235 15.13 -40.31 4.73
N GLU A 236 13.81 -40.10 4.70
CA GLU A 236 12.86 -40.42 5.77
C GLU A 236 13.11 -39.68 7.10
N ASN A 237 13.86 -38.57 7.06
CA ASN A 237 14.00 -37.65 8.20
C ASN A 237 12.82 -36.68 8.25
N PHE A 238 11.63 -37.21 8.55
CA PHE A 238 10.38 -36.46 8.48
C PHE A 238 10.30 -35.28 9.45
N ILE A 239 11.00 -35.37 10.60
CA ILE A 239 11.00 -34.30 11.61
C ILE A 239 11.66 -33.03 11.05
N GLU A 240 12.89 -33.14 10.54
CA GLU A 240 13.56 -31.97 9.96
C GLU A 240 12.90 -31.56 8.64
N SER A 241 12.36 -32.52 7.88
CA SER A 241 11.61 -32.22 6.65
C SER A 241 10.42 -31.29 6.93
N MET A 242 9.57 -31.63 7.90
CA MET A 242 8.40 -30.84 8.25
C MET A 242 8.78 -29.45 8.78
N LYS A 243 9.82 -29.37 9.62
CA LYS A 243 10.31 -28.10 10.16
C LYS A 243 10.82 -27.15 9.07
N SER A 244 11.62 -27.65 8.14
CA SER A 244 12.11 -26.86 7.01
C SER A 244 10.97 -26.49 6.05
N LEU A 245 10.00 -27.39 5.85
CA LEU A 245 8.83 -27.09 5.02
C LEU A 245 7.99 -25.95 5.62
N GLU A 246 7.69 -26.01 6.91
CA GLU A 246 6.94 -24.98 7.62
C GLU A 246 7.62 -23.61 7.47
N LYS A 247 8.94 -23.54 7.66
CA LYS A 247 9.69 -22.29 7.44
C LYS A 247 9.61 -21.82 5.98
N SER A 248 9.66 -22.72 4.99
CA SER A 248 9.51 -22.32 3.58
C SER A 248 8.12 -21.76 3.26
N ILE A 249 7.05 -22.32 3.85
CA ILE A 249 5.66 -21.86 3.67
C ILE A 249 5.45 -20.51 4.37
N LEU A 250 6.07 -20.30 5.54
CA LEU A 250 6.04 -19.01 6.23
C LEU A 250 6.75 -17.89 5.45
N LEU A 251 7.85 -18.22 4.77
CA LEU A 251 8.59 -17.27 3.94
C LEU A 251 7.87 -16.98 2.61
N ASP A 252 7.36 -18.02 1.94
CA ASP A 252 6.49 -17.89 0.77
C ASP A 252 5.37 -18.94 0.82
N ARG A 253 4.14 -18.45 1.04
CA ARG A 253 2.94 -19.28 1.14
C ARG A 253 2.73 -20.21 -0.05
N LYS A 254 3.24 -19.89 -1.24
CA LYS A 254 3.04 -20.72 -2.43
C LYS A 254 3.72 -22.09 -2.33
N TYR A 255 4.70 -22.26 -1.44
CA TYR A 255 5.33 -23.56 -1.25
C TYR A 255 4.36 -24.63 -0.77
N CYS A 256 3.22 -24.28 -0.16
CA CYS A 256 2.21 -25.29 0.18
C CYS A 256 1.57 -25.93 -1.06
N ILE A 257 1.36 -25.18 -2.15
CA ILE A 257 0.86 -25.70 -3.43
C ILE A 257 1.90 -26.64 -4.05
N LYS A 258 3.17 -26.22 -4.07
CA LYS A 258 4.28 -27.03 -4.59
C LYS A 258 4.45 -28.33 -3.79
N ALA A 259 4.45 -28.23 -2.45
CA ALA A 259 4.66 -29.35 -1.54
C ALA A 259 3.61 -30.45 -1.64
N VAL A 260 2.31 -30.09 -1.72
CA VAL A 260 1.24 -31.10 -1.80
C VAL A 260 1.24 -31.87 -3.12
N ASN A 261 1.80 -31.27 -4.18
CA ASN A 261 1.89 -31.89 -5.50
C ASN A 261 3.23 -32.63 -5.74
N ASP A 262 4.26 -32.41 -4.92
CA ASP A 262 5.57 -33.03 -5.13
C ASP A 262 5.62 -34.47 -4.61
N LYS A 263 6.15 -35.37 -5.45
CA LYS A 263 6.10 -36.83 -5.23
C LYS A 263 6.94 -37.28 -4.05
N GLU A 264 8.01 -36.56 -3.78
CA GLU A 264 8.90 -36.79 -2.64
C GLU A 264 8.18 -36.65 -1.28
N PHE A 265 7.05 -35.93 -1.25
CA PHE A 265 6.25 -35.75 -0.04
C PHE A 265 5.08 -36.72 0.09
N CYS A 266 4.90 -37.67 -0.83
CA CYS A 266 3.77 -38.62 -0.80
C CYS A 266 3.62 -39.32 0.57
N SER A 267 4.73 -39.68 1.22
CA SER A 267 4.70 -40.37 2.53
C SER A 267 4.27 -39.49 3.70
N ILE A 268 4.40 -38.16 3.58
CA ILE A 268 4.08 -37.19 4.65
C ILE A 268 2.99 -36.19 4.26
N ASN A 269 2.31 -36.40 3.14
CA ASN A 269 1.33 -35.46 2.60
C ASN A 269 0.20 -35.15 3.60
N ALA A 270 -0.28 -36.16 4.33
CA ALA A 270 -1.28 -35.97 5.39
C ALA A 270 -0.79 -35.06 6.51
N ASP A 271 0.48 -35.17 6.91
CA ASP A 271 1.08 -34.32 7.95
C ASP A 271 1.29 -32.89 7.45
N ILE A 272 1.66 -32.72 6.18
CA ILE A 272 1.74 -31.41 5.51
C ILE A 272 0.39 -30.71 5.55
N ILE A 273 -0.67 -31.41 5.15
CA ILE A 273 -2.04 -30.87 5.17
C ILE A 273 -2.41 -30.44 6.59
N LYS A 274 -2.13 -31.27 7.60
CA LYS A 274 -2.42 -30.96 9.00
C LYS A 274 -1.67 -29.73 9.52
N VAL A 275 -0.42 -29.54 9.12
CA VAL A 275 0.35 -28.33 9.46
C VAL A 275 -0.29 -27.10 8.80
N ILE A 276 -0.66 -27.19 7.53
CA ILE A 276 -1.35 -26.09 6.84
C ILE A 276 -2.69 -25.76 7.51
N GLU A 277 -3.47 -26.77 7.92
CA GLU A 277 -4.70 -26.58 8.70
C GLU A 277 -4.45 -25.84 10.00
N ASN A 278 -3.45 -26.27 10.78
CA ASN A 278 -3.10 -25.63 12.05
C ASN A 278 -2.69 -24.16 11.86
N LEU A 279 -1.84 -23.87 10.88
CA LEU A 279 -1.44 -22.50 10.53
C LEU A 279 -2.65 -21.66 10.10
N THR A 280 -3.56 -22.25 9.33
CA THR A 280 -4.80 -21.59 8.88
C THR A 280 -5.72 -21.29 10.04
N GLN A 281 -5.88 -22.22 10.98
CA GLN A 281 -6.70 -22.03 12.16
C GLN A 281 -6.15 -20.91 13.05
N GLN A 282 -4.83 -20.90 13.30
CA GLN A 282 -4.18 -19.85 14.07
C GLN A 282 -4.38 -18.47 13.43
N ASN A 283 -4.13 -18.34 12.12
CA ASN A 283 -4.35 -17.10 11.39
C ASN A 283 -5.83 -16.68 11.39
N ASN A 284 -6.77 -17.61 11.25
CA ASN A 284 -8.20 -17.30 11.28
C ASN A 284 -8.66 -16.79 12.65
N LEU A 285 -8.12 -17.31 13.75
CA LEU A 285 -8.42 -16.78 15.08
C LEU A 285 -7.98 -15.31 15.21
N GLU A 286 -6.77 -14.98 14.75
CA GLU A 286 -6.28 -13.60 14.70
C GLU A 286 -7.14 -12.70 13.80
N ASN A 287 -7.52 -13.21 12.62
CA ASN A 287 -8.33 -12.48 11.65
C ASN A 287 -9.75 -12.22 12.17
N VAL A 288 -10.38 -13.19 12.85
CA VAL A 288 -11.70 -13.03 13.47
C VAL A 288 -11.65 -11.94 14.55
N ALA A 289 -10.63 -11.95 15.40
CA ALA A 289 -10.45 -10.91 16.41
C ALA A 289 -10.27 -9.52 15.76
N SER A 290 -9.36 -9.42 14.78
CA SER A 290 -9.06 -8.17 14.06
C SER A 290 -10.26 -7.64 13.27
N PHE A 291 -11.06 -8.54 12.68
CA PHE A 291 -12.29 -8.17 11.99
C PHE A 291 -13.40 -7.77 12.96
N GLY A 292 -13.44 -8.36 14.15
CA GLY A 292 -14.28 -7.89 15.27
C GLY A 292 -13.98 -6.44 15.63
N GLU A 293 -12.70 -6.06 15.75
CA GLU A 293 -12.29 -4.68 15.97
C GLU A 293 -12.74 -3.74 14.84
N LEU A 294 -12.65 -4.18 13.58
CA LEU A 294 -13.16 -3.42 12.43
C LEU A 294 -14.67 -3.22 12.47
N ASN A 295 -15.44 -4.21 12.93
CA ASN A 295 -16.89 -4.05 13.10
C ASN A 295 -17.21 -3.06 14.23
N ILE A 296 -16.49 -3.11 15.35
CA ILE A 296 -16.64 -2.11 16.42
C ILE A 296 -16.29 -0.70 15.91
N MET A 297 -15.21 -0.56 15.13
CA MET A 297 -14.88 0.71 14.48
C MET A 297 -16.00 1.18 13.56
N LYS A 298 -16.57 0.29 12.73
CA LYS A 298 -17.70 0.59 11.85
C LYS A 298 -18.91 1.12 12.64
N GLU A 299 -19.27 0.48 13.74
CA GLU A 299 -20.37 0.93 14.62
C GLU A 299 -20.08 2.31 15.22
N GLY A 300 -18.85 2.56 15.66
CA GLY A 300 -18.43 3.88 16.15
C GLY A 300 -18.54 4.98 15.10
N ILE A 301 -18.12 4.69 13.85
CA ILE A 301 -18.28 5.61 12.72
C ILE A 301 -19.76 5.85 12.44
N GLU A 302 -20.58 4.81 12.45
CA GLU A 302 -22.03 4.94 12.26
C GLU A 302 -22.66 5.91 13.26
N HIS A 303 -22.31 5.78 14.53
CA HIS A 303 -22.80 6.68 15.58
C HIS A 303 -22.42 8.14 15.31
N ILE A 304 -21.19 8.40 14.85
CA ILE A 304 -20.69 9.74 14.52
C ILE A 304 -21.41 10.31 13.30
N VAL A 305 -21.59 9.53 12.23
CA VAL A 305 -22.09 10.07 10.95
C VAL A 305 -23.61 10.08 10.84
N LYS A 306 -24.33 9.29 11.65
CA LYS A 306 -25.80 9.18 11.63
C LYS A 306 -26.55 10.52 11.62
N PRO A 307 -26.12 11.58 12.34
CA PRO A 307 -26.78 12.88 12.29
C PRO A 307 -26.61 13.62 10.95
N VAL A 308 -25.61 13.23 10.14
CA VAL A 308 -25.16 13.97 8.95
C VAL A 308 -25.50 13.20 7.66
N THR A 309 -25.27 11.89 7.64
CA THR A 309 -25.44 11.07 6.44
C THR A 309 -25.65 9.60 6.78
N LYS A 310 -25.97 8.78 5.76
CA LYS A 310 -26.06 7.33 5.88
C LYS A 310 -24.67 6.71 5.77
N LEU A 311 -24.37 5.78 6.67
CA LEU A 311 -23.10 5.03 6.64
C LEU A 311 -22.91 4.27 5.33
N SER A 312 -23.99 3.68 4.79
CA SER A 312 -23.94 2.87 3.58
C SER A 312 -23.38 3.62 2.38
N SER A 313 -23.81 4.88 2.18
CA SER A 313 -23.30 5.71 1.07
C SER A 313 -21.82 6.06 1.22
N LEU A 314 -21.36 6.32 2.44
CA LEU A 314 -19.94 6.57 2.69
C LEU A 314 -19.10 5.31 2.48
N PHE A 315 -19.59 4.16 2.92
CA PHE A 315 -18.86 2.90 2.75
C PHE A 315 -18.82 2.46 1.28
N GLU A 316 -19.86 2.74 0.50
CA GLU A 316 -19.86 2.51 -0.95
C GLU A 316 -18.82 3.39 -1.66
N GLU A 317 -18.72 4.68 -1.33
CA GLU A 317 -17.76 5.61 -1.92
C GLU A 317 -16.30 5.15 -1.71
N TYR A 318 -15.99 4.59 -0.55
CA TYR A 318 -14.64 4.11 -0.21
C TYR A 318 -14.42 2.63 -0.55
N GLY A 319 -15.43 1.94 -1.11
CA GLY A 319 -15.39 0.50 -1.40
C GLY A 319 -15.37 -0.41 -0.16
N LEU A 320 -15.63 0.14 1.03
CA LEU A 320 -15.59 -0.59 2.31
C LEU A 320 -16.70 -1.63 2.43
N SER A 321 -17.88 -1.42 1.83
CA SER A 321 -18.95 -2.42 1.86
C SER A 321 -18.49 -3.76 1.25
N ASN A 322 -17.85 -3.67 0.07
CA ASN A 322 -17.30 -4.84 -0.61
C ASN A 322 -16.11 -5.43 0.15
N ASP A 323 -15.25 -4.60 0.75
CA ASP A 323 -14.14 -5.08 1.57
C ASP A 323 -14.63 -5.93 2.76
N PHE A 324 -15.66 -5.47 3.49
CA PHE A 324 -16.24 -6.20 4.63
C PHE A 324 -16.85 -7.54 4.20
N ASP A 325 -17.62 -7.55 3.11
CA ASP A 325 -18.22 -8.77 2.60
C ASP A 325 -17.14 -9.79 2.17
N ASN A 326 -16.08 -9.31 1.52
CA ASN A 326 -14.99 -10.17 1.08
C ASN A 326 -14.12 -10.67 2.23
N ILE A 327 -13.84 -9.84 3.25
CA ILE A 327 -13.16 -10.27 4.47
C ILE A 327 -13.98 -11.37 5.17
N ASN A 328 -15.29 -11.15 5.33
CA ASN A 328 -16.15 -12.14 5.96
C ASN A 328 -16.21 -13.46 5.18
N LYS A 329 -16.30 -13.40 3.84
CA LYS A 329 -16.24 -14.61 3.00
C LYS A 329 -14.90 -15.33 3.15
N ALA A 330 -13.78 -14.59 3.15
CA ALA A 330 -12.44 -15.16 3.23
C ALA A 330 -12.17 -15.81 4.60
N ILE A 331 -12.61 -15.22 5.70
CA ILE A 331 -12.51 -15.81 7.04
C ILE A 331 -13.32 -17.12 7.12
N ASN A 332 -14.51 -17.14 6.51
CA ASN A 332 -15.43 -18.28 6.58
C ASN A 332 -15.09 -19.44 5.63
N SER A 333 -14.29 -19.22 4.59
CA SER A 333 -13.96 -20.29 3.63
C SER A 333 -13.04 -21.36 4.21
N MET A 334 -12.36 -21.07 5.34
CA MET A 334 -11.37 -21.92 6.01
C MET A 334 -10.19 -22.36 5.12
N ALA A 335 -10.04 -21.80 3.92
CA ALA A 335 -8.92 -22.08 3.03
C ALA A 335 -7.68 -21.26 3.43
N HIS A 336 -6.51 -21.86 3.37
CA HIS A 336 -5.25 -21.23 3.79
C HIS A 336 -4.99 -19.88 3.10
N PHE A 337 -5.15 -19.83 1.78
CA PHE A 337 -4.92 -18.58 1.04
C PHE A 337 -5.96 -17.50 1.36
N ASP A 338 -7.21 -17.88 1.62
CA ASP A 338 -8.24 -16.92 2.01
C ASP A 338 -7.96 -16.34 3.39
N SER A 339 -7.51 -17.17 4.33
CA SER A 339 -7.05 -16.72 5.64
C SER A 339 -5.92 -15.69 5.52
N LEU A 340 -4.92 -15.95 4.67
CA LEU A 340 -3.80 -15.04 4.47
C LEU A 340 -4.22 -13.75 3.76
N ASP A 341 -5.10 -13.83 2.77
CA ASP A 341 -5.59 -12.64 2.07
C ASP A 341 -6.50 -11.80 2.97
N ALA A 342 -7.33 -12.42 3.81
CA ALA A 342 -8.16 -11.72 4.79
C ALA A 342 -7.33 -10.79 5.69
N LYS A 343 -6.16 -11.26 6.16
CA LYS A 343 -5.24 -10.45 6.97
C LYS A 343 -4.83 -9.16 6.26
N LYS A 344 -4.48 -9.25 4.97
CA LYS A 344 -4.13 -8.09 4.14
C LYS A 344 -5.34 -7.17 3.93
N MET A 345 -6.49 -7.74 3.60
CA MET A 345 -7.73 -7.00 3.38
C MET A 345 -8.18 -6.22 4.62
N ILE A 346 -8.01 -6.81 5.81
CA ILE A 346 -8.27 -6.15 7.10
C ILE A 346 -7.38 -4.92 7.28
N VAL A 347 -6.09 -5.03 6.97
CA VAL A 347 -5.14 -3.90 7.05
C VAL A 347 -5.53 -2.79 6.06
N ASP A 348 -5.86 -3.16 4.82
CA ASP A 348 -6.28 -2.21 3.79
C ASP A 348 -7.60 -1.52 4.16
N ALA A 349 -8.57 -2.26 4.68
CA ALA A 349 -9.84 -1.72 5.18
C ALA A 349 -9.62 -0.76 6.35
N LYS A 350 -8.75 -1.10 7.32
CA LYS A 350 -8.38 -0.21 8.44
C LYS A 350 -7.77 1.09 7.94
N SER A 351 -6.90 1.01 6.93
CA SER A 351 -6.30 2.18 6.28
C SER A 351 -7.34 3.06 5.57
N LYS A 352 -8.27 2.45 4.83
CA LYS A 352 -9.40 3.16 4.19
C LYS A 352 -10.32 3.82 5.23
N MET A 353 -10.65 3.16 6.33
CA MET A 353 -11.42 3.74 7.43
C MET A 353 -10.73 4.96 8.04
N ARG A 354 -9.42 4.87 8.26
CA ARG A 354 -8.63 6.01 8.76
C ARG A 354 -8.73 7.20 7.81
N LYS A 355 -8.61 6.98 6.50
CA LYS A 355 -8.77 8.03 5.48
C LYS A 355 -10.17 8.64 5.50
N LEU A 356 -11.21 7.80 5.58
CA LEU A 356 -12.61 8.23 5.69
C LEU A 356 -12.81 9.17 6.89
N ILE A 357 -12.29 8.79 8.06
CA ILE A 357 -12.42 9.60 9.27
C ILE A 357 -11.69 10.95 9.17
N VAL A 358 -10.47 10.95 8.60
CA VAL A 358 -9.73 12.20 8.36
C VAL A 358 -10.46 13.11 7.39
N ASN A 359 -11.07 12.56 6.34
CA ASN A 359 -11.84 13.34 5.37
C ASN A 359 -13.12 13.90 5.97
N LEU A 360 -13.83 13.13 6.80
CA LEU A 360 -15.00 13.62 7.54
C LEU A 360 -14.63 14.78 8.45
N GLU A 361 -13.56 14.65 9.24
CA GLU A 361 -13.07 15.72 10.12
C GLU A 361 -12.78 17.01 9.34
N LYS A 362 -12.12 16.88 8.19
CA LYS A 362 -11.82 18.00 7.30
C LYS A 362 -13.09 18.66 6.76
N GLN A 363 -14.02 17.87 6.22
CA GLN A 363 -15.29 18.39 5.69
C GLN A 363 -16.07 19.14 6.77
N MET A 364 -16.13 18.59 7.98
CA MET A 364 -16.79 19.23 9.12
C MET A 364 -16.11 20.54 9.52
N SER A 365 -14.78 20.60 9.45
CA SER A 365 -14.04 21.84 9.70
C SER A 365 -14.31 22.91 8.63
N ASP A 366 -14.39 22.51 7.36
CA ASP A 366 -14.70 23.41 6.24
C ASP A 366 -16.14 23.94 6.33
N ASP A 367 -17.10 23.09 6.68
CA ASP A 367 -18.51 23.46 6.84
C ASP A 367 -18.71 24.39 8.04
N SER A 368 -18.03 24.13 9.16
CA SER A 368 -18.00 25.04 10.32
C SER A 368 -17.43 26.41 9.95
N ALA A 369 -16.33 26.47 9.19
CA ALA A 369 -15.73 27.72 8.73
C ALA A 369 -16.66 28.52 7.81
N LYS A 370 -17.34 27.86 6.86
CA LYS A 370 -18.34 28.49 5.98
C LYS A 370 -19.53 29.05 6.77
N LEU A 371 -20.05 28.28 7.74
CA LEU A 371 -21.14 28.72 8.62
C LEU A 371 -20.73 29.94 9.45
N ASN A 372 -19.52 29.94 10.02
CA ASN A 372 -19.01 31.08 10.78
C ASN A 372 -18.84 32.34 9.92
N SER A 373 -18.28 32.20 8.71
CA SER A 373 -18.18 33.32 7.75
C SER A 373 -19.57 33.86 7.35
N SER A 374 -20.55 32.97 7.17
CA SER A 374 -21.95 33.35 6.91
C SER A 374 -22.57 34.10 8.09
N ILE A 375 -22.32 33.64 9.33
CA ILE A 375 -22.75 34.33 10.55
C ILE A 375 -22.14 35.74 10.65
N GLU A 376 -20.85 35.90 10.37
CA GLU A 376 -20.18 37.21 10.37
C GLU A 376 -20.74 38.15 9.30
N THR A 377 -20.98 37.62 8.10
CA THR A 377 -21.57 38.38 7.00
C THR A 377 -22.99 38.84 7.35
N ASP A 378 -23.82 37.96 7.91
CA ASP A 378 -25.20 38.28 8.29
C ASP A 378 -25.22 39.26 9.48
N LYS A 379 -24.30 39.16 10.45
CA LYS A 379 -24.12 40.17 11.52
C LYS A 379 -23.74 41.53 10.95
N SER A 380 -22.77 41.59 10.05
CA SER A 380 -22.30 42.85 9.43
C SER A 380 -23.42 43.53 8.62
N LYS A 381 -24.20 42.76 7.87
CA LYS A 381 -25.40 43.27 7.17
C LYS A 381 -26.42 43.83 8.16
N HIS A 382 -26.68 43.12 9.25
CA HIS A 382 -27.61 43.55 10.29
C HIS A 382 -27.14 44.85 10.97
N GLU A 383 -25.86 44.95 11.34
CA GLU A 383 -25.26 46.15 11.93
C GLU A 383 -25.28 47.34 10.97
N THR A 384 -24.96 47.11 9.69
CA THR A 384 -25.02 48.14 8.64
C THR A 384 -26.45 48.64 8.44
N ALA A 385 -27.44 47.74 8.46
CA ALA A 385 -28.85 48.10 8.34
C ALA A 385 -29.34 48.95 9.54
N ILE A 386 -28.90 48.63 10.75
CA ILE A 386 -29.13 49.46 11.96
C ILE A 386 -28.43 50.82 11.80
N TYR A 387 -27.18 50.84 11.34
CA TYR A 387 -26.43 52.09 11.16
C TYR A 387 -27.10 53.01 10.13
N VAL A 388 -27.42 52.51 8.93
CA VAL A 388 -28.06 53.29 7.85
C VAL A 388 -29.42 53.81 8.28
N SER A 389 -30.25 52.98 8.93
CA SER A 389 -31.56 53.41 9.42
C SER A 389 -31.43 54.45 10.53
N SER A 390 -30.57 54.23 11.53
CA SER A 390 -30.31 55.20 12.59
C SER A 390 -29.77 56.52 12.03
N HIS A 391 -28.91 56.49 11.02
CA HIS A 391 -28.40 57.68 10.35
C HIS A 391 -29.52 58.44 9.61
N ARG A 392 -30.38 57.72 8.87
CA ARG A 392 -31.54 58.30 8.17
C ARG A 392 -32.52 58.95 9.15
N TYR A 393 -32.88 58.28 10.24
CA TYR A 393 -33.75 58.82 11.27
C TYR A 393 -33.08 59.98 12.01
N ARG A 394 -31.79 59.89 12.34
CA ARG A 394 -31.05 60.97 12.98
C ARG A 394 -31.06 62.22 12.10
N LYS A 395 -30.81 62.09 10.79
CA LYS A 395 -30.90 63.21 9.85
C LYS A 395 -32.31 63.82 9.86
N LEU A 396 -33.35 62.99 9.76
CA LEU A 396 -34.74 63.43 9.73
C LEU A 396 -35.17 64.16 11.03
N PHE A 397 -34.87 63.59 12.19
CA PHE A 397 -35.22 64.16 13.49
C PHE A 397 -34.37 65.39 13.85
N THR A 398 -33.10 65.44 13.46
CA THR A 398 -32.27 66.65 13.67
C THR A 398 -32.67 67.79 12.74
N THR A 399 -33.03 67.51 11.48
CA THR A 399 -33.59 68.55 10.59
C THR A 399 -34.94 69.06 11.09
N ALA A 400 -35.83 68.16 11.53
CA ALA A 400 -37.12 68.55 12.09
C ALA A 400 -36.95 69.37 13.38
N GLY A 401 -36.09 68.91 14.30
CA GLY A 401 -35.77 69.62 15.54
C GLY A 401 -35.11 70.98 15.30
N GLY A 402 -34.25 71.08 14.29
CA GLY A 402 -33.63 72.35 13.88
C GLY A 402 -34.62 73.35 13.31
N ILE A 403 -35.53 72.90 12.43
CA ILE A 403 -36.62 73.74 11.90
C ILE A 403 -37.52 74.22 13.03
N LEU A 404 -37.93 73.32 13.95
CA LEU A 404 -38.71 73.67 15.13
C LEU A 404 -37.99 74.67 16.04
N GLY A 405 -36.69 74.47 16.30
CA GLY A 405 -35.88 75.40 17.09
C GLY A 405 -35.78 76.79 16.45
N ILE A 406 -35.63 76.87 15.13
CA ILE A 406 -35.65 78.13 14.37
C ILE A 406 -37.02 78.81 14.48
N CYS A 407 -38.11 78.07 14.31
CA CYS A 407 -39.47 78.61 14.46
C CYS A 407 -39.73 79.16 15.87
N VAL A 408 -39.30 78.45 16.92
CA VAL A 408 -39.39 78.91 18.31
C VAL A 408 -38.53 80.15 18.51
N GLY A 409 -37.30 80.16 17.99
CA GLY A 409 -36.41 81.33 18.05
C GLY A 409 -36.99 82.57 17.37
N PHE A 410 -37.61 82.42 16.18
CA PHE A 410 -38.31 83.52 15.50
C PHE A 410 -39.54 84.00 16.28
N SER A 411 -40.30 83.10 16.91
CA SER A 411 -41.41 83.47 17.79
C SER A 411 -40.91 84.30 18.97
N SER A 412 -39.86 83.82 19.66
CA SER A 412 -39.27 84.52 20.80
C SER A 412 -38.64 85.86 20.42
N CYS A 413 -38.02 85.99 19.24
CA CYS A 413 -37.54 87.28 18.74
C CYS A 413 -38.69 88.24 18.40
N LYS A 414 -39.80 87.74 17.83
CA LYS A 414 -40.99 88.56 17.54
C LYS A 414 -41.62 89.10 18.81
N ASP A 415 -41.61 88.30 19.88
CA ASP A 415 -42.10 88.71 21.20
C ASP A 415 -41.10 89.68 21.89
N ALA A 416 -39.79 89.43 21.78
CA ALA A 416 -38.76 90.31 22.35
C ALA A 416 -38.67 91.71 21.69
N VAL A 417 -38.92 91.82 20.37
CA VAL A 417 -39.02 93.10 19.65
C VAL A 417 -40.27 93.89 20.05
N ARG A 418 -41.32 93.21 20.54
CA ARG A 418 -42.55 93.85 21.00
C ARG A 418 -42.43 94.42 22.42
N ASP A 419 -41.61 93.78 23.28
CA ASP A 419 -41.59 94.05 24.73
C ASP A 419 -40.23 94.57 25.30
N ASN A 420 -39.25 94.92 24.44
CA ASN A 420 -37.99 95.59 24.83
C ASN A 420 -37.10 94.80 25.84
N TYR A 421 -37.08 93.46 25.75
CA TYR A 421 -36.29 92.58 26.62
C TYR A 421 -34.86 92.33 26.09
N ARG A 422 -33.85 92.44 26.96
CA ARG A 422 -32.41 92.25 26.63
C ARG A 422 -31.96 90.78 26.43
N ASP A 423 -32.76 89.79 26.85
CA ASP A 423 -32.35 88.37 26.88
C ASP A 423 -32.92 87.50 25.74
N GLY A 424 -33.70 88.11 24.83
CA GLY A 424 -34.27 87.45 23.64
C GLY A 424 -33.29 86.67 22.74
N PRO A 425 -32.01 87.08 22.57
CA PRO A 425 -31.11 86.35 21.66
C PRO A 425 -30.60 85.00 22.19
N ILE A 426 -30.84 84.65 23.46
CA ILE A 426 -30.24 83.45 24.10
C ILE A 426 -31.19 82.24 24.09
N VAL A 427 -32.51 82.46 24.10
CA VAL A 427 -33.52 81.39 24.20
C VAL A 427 -33.60 80.53 22.93
N GLY A 428 -33.52 81.14 21.75
CA GLY A 428 -33.51 80.43 20.47
C GLY A 428 -32.34 79.44 20.33
N PRO A 429 -31.09 79.87 20.59
CA PRO A 429 -29.91 78.98 20.60
C PRO A 429 -30.04 77.81 21.57
N ILE A 430 -30.53 78.04 22.80
CA ILE A 430 -30.71 76.97 23.80
C ILE A 430 -31.79 75.99 23.38
N ALA A 431 -32.95 76.47 22.90
CA ALA A 431 -34.03 75.62 22.40
C ALA A 431 -33.59 74.77 21.20
N PHE A 432 -32.79 75.35 20.30
CA PHE A 432 -32.19 74.63 19.18
C PHE A 432 -31.26 73.49 19.65
N ILE A 433 -30.39 73.76 20.64
CA ILE A 433 -29.49 72.75 21.21
C ILE A 433 -30.27 71.62 21.90
N VAL A 434 -31.29 71.95 22.70
CA VAL A 434 -32.08 70.94 23.43
C VAL A 434 -32.88 70.07 22.46
N LEU A 435 -33.55 70.66 21.46
CA LEU A 435 -34.38 69.91 20.50
C LEU A 435 -33.54 69.06 19.55
N THR A 436 -32.34 69.50 19.18
CA THR A 436 -31.41 68.68 18.38
C THR A 436 -30.87 67.49 19.19
N ILE A 437 -30.54 67.67 20.47
CA ILE A 437 -30.15 66.56 21.36
C ILE A 437 -31.31 65.56 21.54
N LEU A 438 -32.53 66.07 21.76
CA LEU A 438 -33.72 65.23 21.90
C LEU A 438 -34.01 64.41 20.62
N GLY A 439 -33.87 65.04 19.45
CA GLY A 439 -34.00 64.36 18.15
C GLY A 439 -32.97 63.26 17.94
N ILE A 440 -31.73 63.43 18.43
CA ILE A 440 -30.71 62.37 18.43
C ILE A 440 -31.16 61.18 19.30
N TYR A 441 -31.69 61.42 20.50
CA TYR A 441 -32.17 60.35 21.38
C TYR A 441 -33.38 59.61 20.81
N ILE A 442 -34.38 60.33 20.27
CA ILE A 442 -35.57 59.74 19.64
C ILE A 442 -35.18 58.91 18.42
N SER A 443 -34.25 59.41 17.59
CA SER A 443 -33.78 58.66 16.42
C SER A 443 -33.15 57.31 16.78
N LYS A 444 -32.33 57.26 17.85
CA LYS A 444 -31.74 56.02 18.36
C LYS A 444 -32.80 55.05 18.89
N TRP A 445 -33.84 55.58 19.54
CA TRP A 445 -34.92 54.76 20.09
C TRP A 445 -35.80 54.17 18.99
N VAL A 446 -36.22 54.98 18.01
CA VAL A 446 -37.05 54.56 16.86
C VAL A 446 -36.32 53.55 15.99
N SER A 447 -35.02 53.75 15.70
CA SER A 447 -34.23 52.77 14.95
C SER A 447 -34.17 51.41 15.66
N LYS A 448 -34.06 51.41 17.00
CA LYS A 448 -34.04 50.19 17.82
C LYS A 448 -35.39 49.49 17.88
N LEU A 449 -36.49 50.23 17.81
CA LEU A 449 -37.86 49.71 17.88
C LEU A 449 -38.33 49.12 16.54
N ILE A 450 -38.00 49.77 15.43
CA ILE A 450 -38.32 49.28 14.07
C ILE A 450 -37.50 48.02 13.75
N PHE A 451 -36.24 47.95 14.17
CA PHE A 451 -35.39 46.76 13.95
C PHE A 451 -35.65 45.61 14.92
N ARG A 452 -36.54 45.74 15.91
CA ARG A 452 -37.13 44.54 16.53
C ARG A 452 -37.95 43.72 15.52
N GLY A 453 -38.34 44.31 14.38
CA GLY A 453 -39.06 43.65 13.28
C GLY A 453 -38.20 42.90 12.26
N THR A 454 -36.86 43.02 12.26
CA THR A 454 -35.97 42.18 11.42
C THR A 454 -35.70 40.83 12.10
N TYR A 455 -36.79 40.16 12.47
CA TYR A 455 -36.82 38.89 13.20
C TYR A 455 -36.20 37.73 12.39
N TYR A 456 -36.15 37.88 11.06
CA TYR A 456 -35.66 36.88 10.12
C TYR A 456 -34.13 36.68 10.20
N ASP A 457 -33.32 37.75 10.16
CA ASP A 457 -31.86 37.65 10.23
C ASP A 457 -31.37 37.17 11.60
N SER A 458 -32.07 37.54 12.68
CA SER A 458 -31.73 37.09 14.04
C SER A 458 -31.95 35.60 14.26
N ASN A 459 -33.01 35.02 13.68
CA ASN A 459 -33.27 33.59 13.77
C ASN A 459 -32.27 32.79 12.95
N LYS A 460 -31.97 33.23 11.72
CA LYS A 460 -30.96 32.60 10.86
C LYS A 460 -29.56 32.58 11.51
N ILE A 461 -29.14 33.67 12.15
CA ILE A 461 -27.88 33.72 12.92
C ILE A 461 -27.93 32.74 14.11
N LYS A 462 -29.07 32.64 14.80
CA LYS A 462 -29.25 31.73 15.94
C LYS A 462 -29.20 30.26 15.51
N ASP A 463 -29.87 29.92 14.41
CA ASP A 463 -29.91 28.57 13.85
C ASP A 463 -28.53 28.13 13.35
N ASN A 464 -27.81 29.00 12.63
CA ASN A 464 -26.43 28.73 12.21
C ASN A 464 -25.48 28.53 13.40
N LYS A 465 -25.64 29.28 14.50
CA LYS A 465 -24.85 29.05 15.73
C LYS A 465 -25.14 27.70 16.38
N ILE A 466 -26.39 27.22 16.33
CA ILE A 466 -26.74 25.89 16.84
C ILE A 466 -26.06 24.82 15.97
N LEU A 467 -26.10 24.97 14.65
CA LEU A 467 -25.42 24.07 13.71
C LEU A 467 -23.90 24.02 13.96
N VAL A 468 -23.23 25.16 14.14
CA VAL A 468 -21.79 25.21 14.44
C VAL A 468 -21.46 24.43 15.71
N ARG A 469 -22.23 24.60 16.80
CA ARG A 469 -22.02 23.85 18.05
C ARG A 469 -22.21 22.34 17.87
N SER A 470 -23.20 21.93 17.08
CA SER A 470 -23.40 20.52 16.76
C SER A 470 -22.24 19.94 15.96
N ILE A 471 -21.68 20.70 15.01
CA ILE A 471 -20.48 20.31 14.25
C ILE A 471 -19.25 20.21 15.15
N GLU A 472 -19.04 21.17 16.07
CA GLU A 472 -17.94 21.13 17.04
C GLU A 472 -18.00 19.88 17.93
N LYS A 473 -19.18 19.54 18.45
CA LYS A 473 -19.37 18.32 19.24
C LYS A 473 -19.00 17.05 18.45
N LEU A 474 -19.44 16.97 17.19
CA LEU A 474 -19.12 15.84 16.33
C LEU A 474 -17.62 15.76 16.00
N LYS A 475 -16.92 16.90 15.90
CA LYS A 475 -15.45 16.92 15.77
C LYS A 475 -14.77 16.37 17.02
N ASP A 476 -15.26 16.68 18.22
CA ASP A 476 -14.75 16.11 19.46
C ASP A 476 -14.97 14.60 19.51
N ASP A 477 -16.15 14.12 19.10
CA ASP A 477 -16.45 12.69 18.99
C ASP A 477 -15.48 11.98 18.02
N ILE A 478 -15.18 12.61 16.87
CA ILE A 478 -14.17 12.11 15.91
C ILE A 478 -12.76 12.08 16.53
N ALA A 479 -12.37 13.11 17.28
CA ALA A 479 -11.06 13.16 17.93
C ALA A 479 -10.90 12.04 18.97
N ILE A 480 -11.93 11.81 19.79
CA ILE A 480 -11.97 10.70 20.77
C ILE A 480 -11.90 9.34 20.05
N PHE A 481 -12.63 9.18 18.95
CA PHE A 481 -12.60 7.97 18.14
C PHE A 481 -11.20 7.72 17.58
N LYS A 482 -10.56 8.73 16.98
CA LYS A 482 -9.20 8.59 16.42
C LYS A 482 -8.19 8.15 17.49
N LYS A 483 -8.26 8.77 18.67
CA LYS A 483 -7.38 8.42 19.79
C LYS A 483 -7.60 6.99 20.30
N SER A 484 -8.81 6.47 20.19
CA SER A 484 -9.14 5.12 20.67
C SER A 484 -8.73 4.01 19.71
N TYR A 485 -8.65 4.30 18.40
CA TYR A 485 -8.52 3.27 17.36
C TYR A 485 -7.29 3.42 16.43
N PHE A 486 -6.64 4.59 16.40
CA PHE A 486 -5.57 4.89 15.45
C PHE A 486 -4.28 5.48 16.07
N GLU A 487 -4.28 5.81 17.35
CA GLU A 487 -3.14 6.30 18.16
C GLU A 487 -2.91 5.35 19.34
#